data_AF-A0A4R9B1V0-F1
#
_entry.id   AF-A0A4R9B1V0-F1
#
_cell.length_a   1.000
_cell.length_b   1.000
_cell.length_c   1.000
_cell.angle_alpha   90.00
_cell.angle_beta   90.00
_cell.angle_gamma   90.00
#
_symmetry.space_group_name_H-M   'P 1'
#
loop_
_entity.id
_entity.type
_entity.pdbx_description
1 polymer ?
#
loop_
_entity_poly.entity_id
_entity_poly.type
_entity_poly.pdbx_seq_one_letter_code
_entity_poly.pdbx_strand_id
1 'polypeptide(L)'
;MTHDNPLHVDLLTQCWCCQALQPFKFTSATDQVVCSFCVRHLGADRAEKRDRDHLRMWVEILVDEREANRNTVEKLTATLAERDAALAGLTTRVDELTNVVAGEFDRAPTGQVRSLLENEVVKRADKRAALEQRRNDRLMAAIWRVDRLHREGERDPHTCVCGTSLARCAEWQAVEPVRQALRDWEAKNLQLLRDGQRHALPDDHPDVVRAAPSRR
;
A
#
# COMPACT_ATOMS: atom_id res chain seq x y z
N MET A 1 5.28 71.78 8.43
CA MET A 1 4.80 70.44 8.85
C MET A 1 5.66 70.01 10.02
N THR A 2 5.05 69.57 11.12
CA THR A 2 5.77 69.01 12.28
C THR A 2 5.84 67.49 12.12
N HIS A 3 6.98 66.88 12.45
CA HIS A 3 7.12 65.42 12.45
C HIS A 3 7.11 64.85 13.86
N ASP A 4 6.69 63.60 14.00
CA ASP A 4 6.65 62.90 15.30
C ASP A 4 7.94 62.10 15.59
N ASN A 5 9.01 62.29 14.80
CA ASN A 5 10.28 61.61 15.03
C ASN A 5 10.98 62.09 16.31
N PRO A 6 11.66 61.18 17.05
CA PRO A 6 12.38 61.53 18.28
C PRO A 6 13.52 62.53 18.02
N LEU A 7 13.70 63.47 18.96
CA LEU A 7 14.71 64.53 18.88
C LEU A 7 16.03 64.11 19.53
N HIS A 8 17.14 64.63 19.00
CA HIS A 8 18.53 64.43 19.43
C HIS A 8 19.03 62.97 19.41
N VAL A 9 18.33 62.07 18.71
CA VAL A 9 18.70 60.67 18.50
C VAL A 9 18.98 60.42 17.02
N ASP A 10 20.00 59.61 16.73
CA ASP A 10 20.27 59.14 15.37
C ASP A 10 19.28 58.03 14.99
N LEU A 11 18.54 58.21 13.90
CA LEU A 11 17.49 57.28 13.48
C LEU A 11 17.50 57.05 11.97
N LEU A 12 17.10 55.86 11.55
CA LEU A 12 16.82 55.55 10.15
C LEU A 12 15.32 55.74 9.90
N THR A 13 14.98 56.70 9.05
CA THR A 13 13.58 56.91 8.62
C THR A 13 13.51 57.21 7.13
N GLN A 14 12.32 57.08 6.56
CA GLN A 14 12.07 57.33 5.15
C GLN A 14 12.05 58.83 4.88
N CYS A 15 12.87 59.27 3.92
CA CYS A 15 12.80 60.63 3.39
C CYS A 15 11.42 60.86 2.77
N TRP A 16 10.70 61.91 3.17
CA TRP A 16 9.35 62.18 2.64
C TRP A 16 9.32 62.47 1.13
N CYS A 17 10.46 62.85 0.54
CA CYS A 17 10.55 63.17 -0.88
C CYS A 17 10.77 61.93 -1.77
N CYS A 18 11.71 61.05 -1.40
CA CYS A 18 12.08 59.90 -2.23
C CYS A 18 11.74 58.54 -1.60
N GLN A 19 11.19 58.53 -0.39
CA GLN A 19 10.87 57.35 0.43
C GLN A 19 12.07 56.44 0.77
N ALA A 20 13.30 56.83 0.38
CA ALA A 20 14.49 56.09 0.74
C ALA A 20 14.75 56.18 2.26
N LEU A 21 15.10 55.05 2.87
CA LEU A 21 15.57 54.99 4.25
C LEU A 21 16.94 55.69 4.35
N GLN A 22 17.02 56.71 5.19
CA GLN A 22 18.22 57.52 5.36
C GLN A 22 18.46 57.81 6.86
N PRO A 23 19.71 58.02 7.27
CA PRO A 23 20.02 58.44 8.63
C PRO A 23 19.65 59.92 8.83
N PHE A 24 18.92 60.20 9.92
CA PHE A 24 18.54 61.54 10.34
C PHE A 24 18.87 61.75 11.82
N LYS A 25 19.12 63.02 12.17
CA LYS A 25 19.19 63.50 13.54
C LYS A 25 18.43 64.82 13.65
N PHE A 26 17.25 64.78 14.25
CA PHE A 26 16.40 65.97 14.39
C PHE A 26 16.73 66.73 15.66
N THR A 27 16.76 68.05 15.58
CA THR A 27 17.00 68.96 16.71
C THR A 27 15.75 69.73 17.10
N SER A 28 14.76 69.80 16.21
CA SER A 28 13.45 70.40 16.43
C SER A 28 12.35 69.57 15.77
N ALA A 29 11.13 69.62 16.32
CA ALA A 29 9.95 68.99 15.71
C ALA A 29 9.53 69.62 14.38
N THR A 30 10.12 70.78 14.03
CA THR A 30 9.91 71.49 12.77
C THR A 30 10.97 71.19 11.72
N ASP A 31 11.97 70.37 12.03
CA ASP A 31 13.01 70.01 11.07
C ASP A 31 12.40 69.27 9.87
N GLN A 32 13.00 69.42 8.70
CA GLN A 32 12.45 68.78 7.50
C GLN A 32 12.91 67.33 7.41
N VAL A 33 11.97 66.40 7.20
CA VAL A 33 12.25 64.96 6.98
C VAL A 33 12.62 64.70 5.52
N VAL A 34 13.64 65.41 5.04
CA VAL A 34 14.11 65.36 3.66
C VAL A 34 15.61 65.11 3.66
N CYS A 35 16.07 64.08 2.95
CA CYS A 35 17.49 63.72 2.94
C CYS A 35 18.35 64.80 2.26
N SER A 36 19.65 64.79 2.54
CA SER A 36 20.62 65.75 2.02
C SER A 36 20.62 65.89 0.49
N PHE A 37 20.26 64.82 -0.24
CA PHE A 37 20.10 64.83 -1.69
C PHE A 37 18.83 65.57 -2.14
N CYS A 38 17.71 65.31 -1.47
CA CYS A 38 16.41 65.88 -1.81
C CYS A 38 16.22 67.33 -1.32
N VAL A 39 16.96 67.75 -0.28
CA VAL A 39 16.94 69.15 0.19
C VAL A 39 17.30 70.13 -0.92
N ARG A 40 18.15 69.73 -1.87
CA ARG A 40 18.56 70.54 -3.03
C ARG A 40 17.41 70.85 -3.99
N HIS A 41 16.34 70.07 -3.92
CA HIS A 41 15.16 70.16 -4.79
C HIS A 41 14.00 70.95 -4.16
N LEU A 42 14.18 71.49 -2.95
CA LEU A 42 13.14 72.28 -2.28
C LEU A 42 13.10 73.71 -2.85
N GLY A 43 11.91 74.15 -3.27
CA GLY A 43 11.63 75.45 -3.87
C GLY A 43 10.60 75.35 -5.00
N ALA A 44 9.79 76.39 -5.19
CA ALA A 44 8.68 76.40 -6.17
C ALA A 44 9.17 76.15 -7.61
N ASP A 45 10.36 76.62 -7.96
CA ASP A 45 10.89 76.58 -9.33
C ASP A 45 11.78 75.35 -9.62
N ARG A 46 11.77 74.33 -8.75
CA ARG A 46 12.69 73.16 -8.83
C ARG A 46 12.01 71.81 -9.04
N ALA A 47 10.68 71.79 -9.15
CA ALA A 47 9.90 70.56 -9.33
C ALA A 47 10.30 69.78 -10.60
N GLU A 48 10.44 70.46 -11.74
CA GLU A 48 10.83 69.82 -13.00
C GLU A 48 12.24 69.23 -12.98
N LYS A 49 13.16 69.83 -12.22
CA LYS A 49 14.51 69.29 -12.04
C LYS A 49 14.49 68.04 -11.18
N ARG A 50 13.76 68.07 -10.06
CA ARG A 50 13.55 66.93 -9.17
C ARG A 50 13.00 65.73 -9.93
N ASP A 51 11.95 65.94 -10.72
CA ASP A 51 11.27 64.86 -11.41
C ASP A 51 12.16 64.24 -12.49
N ARG A 52 12.96 65.05 -13.22
CA ARG A 52 13.99 64.55 -14.13
C ARG A 52 15.07 63.73 -13.43
N ASP A 53 15.58 64.20 -12.30
CA ASP A 53 16.62 63.50 -11.55
C ASP A 53 16.10 62.17 -10.98
N HIS A 54 14.85 62.14 -10.49
CA HIS A 54 14.20 60.91 -10.04
C HIS A 54 13.95 59.95 -11.20
N LEU A 55 13.42 60.42 -12.33
CA LEU A 55 13.20 59.57 -13.50
C LEU A 55 14.51 58.93 -13.98
N ARG A 56 15.62 59.68 -14.01
CA ARG A 56 16.94 59.12 -14.33
C ARG A 56 17.31 58.00 -13.35
N MET A 57 17.24 58.26 -12.05
CA MET A 57 17.56 57.27 -11.01
C MET A 57 16.69 56.01 -11.12
N TRP A 58 15.38 56.16 -11.30
CA TRP A 58 14.47 55.01 -11.44
C TRP A 58 14.73 54.21 -12.71
N VAL A 59 15.11 54.87 -13.81
CA VAL A 59 15.50 54.19 -15.05
C VAL A 59 16.79 53.39 -14.84
N GLU A 60 17.79 53.96 -14.16
CA GLU A 60 19.04 53.26 -13.81
C GLU A 60 18.75 52.02 -12.95
N ILE A 61 17.99 52.18 -11.86
CA ILE A 61 17.58 51.05 -11.00
C ILE A 61 16.83 49.98 -11.79
N LEU A 62 15.91 50.38 -12.68
CA LEU A 62 15.14 49.43 -13.49
C LEU A 62 16.04 48.67 -14.47
N VAL A 63 17.05 49.31 -15.03
CA VAL A 63 18.03 48.65 -15.92
C VAL A 63 18.85 47.65 -15.14
N ASP A 64 19.37 48.04 -13.97
CA ASP A 64 20.17 47.17 -13.10
C ASP A 64 19.35 45.94 -12.65
N GLU A 65 18.12 46.15 -12.20
CA GLU A 65 17.21 45.06 -11.78
C GLU A 65 16.87 44.11 -12.94
N ARG A 66 16.65 44.65 -14.16
CA ARG A 66 16.41 43.82 -15.35
C ARG A 66 17.64 43.01 -15.74
N GLU A 67 18.84 43.56 -15.57
CA GLU A 67 20.08 42.83 -15.82
C GLU A 67 20.32 41.75 -14.76
N ALA A 68 20.15 42.07 -13.47
CA ALA A 68 20.25 41.11 -12.38
C ALA A 68 19.25 39.96 -12.54
N ASN A 69 18.01 40.25 -12.94
CA ASN A 69 16.98 39.24 -13.16
C ASN A 69 17.31 38.37 -14.39
N ARG A 70 17.76 38.96 -15.51
CA ARG A 70 18.22 38.20 -16.68
C ARG A 70 19.34 37.23 -16.30
N ASN A 71 20.37 37.72 -15.60
CA ASN A 71 21.49 36.89 -15.13
C ASN A 71 21.04 35.77 -14.19
N THR A 72 20.04 36.04 -13.34
CA THR A 72 19.48 35.03 -12.43
C THR A 72 18.71 33.96 -13.19
N VAL A 73 17.86 34.36 -14.14
CA VAL A 73 17.13 33.42 -15.00
C VAL A 73 18.10 32.55 -15.79
N GLU A 74 19.13 33.13 -16.41
CA GLU A 74 20.15 32.37 -17.16
C GLU A 74 20.90 31.35 -16.28
N LYS A 75 21.25 31.72 -15.06
CA LYS A 75 21.88 30.78 -14.10
C LYS A 75 20.95 29.65 -13.70
N LEU A 76 19.68 29.98 -13.43
CA LEU A 76 18.70 28.99 -13.02
C LEU A 76 18.36 28.02 -14.15
N THR A 77 18.21 28.52 -15.38
CA THR A 77 17.95 27.66 -16.55
C THR A 77 19.13 26.73 -16.83
N ALA A 78 20.37 27.22 -16.73
CA ALA A 78 21.56 26.38 -16.84
C ALA A 78 21.62 25.30 -15.75
N THR A 79 21.31 25.67 -14.50
CA THR A 79 21.28 24.71 -13.39
C THR A 79 20.19 23.66 -13.57
N LEU A 80 19.00 24.05 -14.03
CA LEU A 80 17.91 23.11 -14.32
C LEU A 80 18.31 22.13 -15.42
N ALA A 81 18.91 22.61 -16.51
CA ALA A 81 19.38 21.75 -17.59
C ALA A 81 20.44 20.73 -17.12
N GLU A 82 21.37 21.15 -16.24
CA GLU A 82 22.35 20.24 -15.63
C GLU A 82 21.67 19.16 -14.77
N ARG A 83 20.67 19.54 -13.97
CA ARG A 83 19.94 18.60 -13.10
C ARG A 83 19.08 17.63 -13.90
N ASP A 84 18.42 18.10 -14.96
CA ASP A 84 17.63 17.24 -15.84
C ASP A 84 18.52 16.22 -16.56
N ALA A 85 19.71 16.62 -17.01
CA ALA A 85 20.69 15.71 -17.59
C ALA A 85 21.19 14.66 -16.57
N ALA A 86 21.44 15.08 -15.33
CA ALA A 86 21.83 14.17 -14.25
C ALA A 86 20.71 13.18 -13.90
N LEU A 87 19.46 13.64 -13.82
CA LEU A 87 18.29 12.79 -13.59
C LEU A 87 18.11 11.77 -14.71
N ALA A 88 18.18 12.20 -15.97
CA ALA A 88 18.11 11.29 -17.11
C ALA A 88 19.21 10.22 -17.04
N GLY A 89 20.45 10.60 -16.73
CA GLY A 89 21.56 9.66 -16.57
C GLY A 89 21.36 8.68 -15.40
N LEU A 90 20.80 9.13 -14.27
CA LEU A 90 20.47 8.26 -13.15
C LEU A 90 19.35 7.29 -13.49
N THR A 91 18.29 7.75 -14.15
CA THR A 91 17.18 6.90 -14.61
C THR A 91 17.68 5.82 -15.57
N THR A 92 18.52 6.18 -16.54
CA THR A 92 19.15 5.20 -17.44
C THR A 92 19.96 4.16 -16.68
N ARG A 93 20.76 4.56 -15.68
CA ARG A 93 21.52 3.60 -14.86
C ARG A 93 20.64 2.69 -14.01
N VAL A 94 19.54 3.23 -13.49
CA VAL A 94 18.55 2.41 -12.77
C VAL A 94 17.96 1.37 -13.71
N ASP A 95 17.55 1.76 -14.92
CA ASP A 95 17.01 0.84 -15.91
C ASP A 95 18.04 -0.23 -16.33
N GLU A 96 19.30 0.17 -16.55
CA GLU A 96 20.40 -0.75 -16.83
C GLU A 96 20.60 -1.76 -15.70
N LEU A 97 20.68 -1.29 -14.44
CA LEU A 97 20.84 -2.16 -13.28
C LEU A 97 19.64 -3.08 -13.09
N THR A 98 18.42 -2.58 -13.27
CA THR A 98 17.20 -3.39 -13.21
C THR A 98 17.22 -4.49 -14.26
N ASN A 99 17.63 -4.18 -15.50
CA ASN A 99 17.74 -5.16 -16.58
C ASN A 99 18.86 -6.18 -16.33
N VAL A 100 20.02 -5.76 -15.81
CA VAL A 100 21.12 -6.65 -15.42
C VAL A 100 20.65 -7.59 -14.31
N VAL A 101 20.01 -7.06 -13.27
CA VAL A 101 19.50 -7.84 -12.15
C VAL A 101 18.43 -8.82 -12.62
N ALA A 102 17.45 -8.39 -13.40
CA ALA A 102 16.43 -9.27 -13.98
C ALA A 102 17.07 -10.36 -14.85
N GLY A 103 18.00 -9.99 -15.73
CA GLY A 103 18.71 -10.93 -16.60
C GLY A 103 19.63 -11.90 -15.84
N GLU A 104 20.27 -11.47 -14.75
CA GLU A 104 21.07 -12.33 -13.86
C GLU A 104 20.18 -13.27 -13.04
N PHE A 105 19.02 -12.82 -12.56
CA PHE A 105 18.06 -13.68 -11.88
C PHE A 105 17.42 -14.72 -12.81
N ASP A 106 17.12 -14.34 -14.06
CA ASP A 106 16.58 -15.25 -15.07
C ASP A 106 17.63 -16.28 -15.55
N ARG A 107 18.91 -15.90 -15.59
CA ARG A 107 20.03 -16.79 -15.94
C ARG A 107 20.56 -17.59 -14.75
N ALA A 108 20.30 -17.16 -13.53
CA ALA A 108 20.67 -17.90 -12.33
C ALA A 108 19.81 -19.18 -12.24
N PRO A 109 20.41 -20.34 -11.90
CA PRO A 109 19.66 -21.58 -11.67
C PRO A 109 18.55 -21.45 -10.61
N THR A 110 18.56 -20.37 -9.82
CA THR A 110 17.63 -20.07 -8.75
C THR A 110 16.19 -19.84 -9.22
N GLY A 111 15.94 -19.30 -10.42
CA GLY A 111 14.58 -19.17 -10.96
C GLY A 111 13.90 -20.53 -11.20
N GLN A 112 14.67 -21.50 -11.73
CA GLN A 112 14.22 -22.88 -11.89
C GLN A 112 14.14 -23.60 -10.55
N VAL A 113 15.10 -23.39 -9.65
CA VAL A 113 15.06 -23.98 -8.30
C VAL A 113 13.86 -23.48 -7.49
N ARG A 114 13.51 -22.19 -7.59
CA ARG A 114 12.34 -21.64 -6.90
C ARG A 114 11.03 -22.24 -7.39
N SER A 115 10.83 -22.31 -8.70
CA SER A 115 9.63 -22.94 -9.27
C SER A 115 9.57 -24.44 -8.98
N LEU A 116 10.70 -25.15 -8.94
CA LEU A 116 10.77 -26.55 -8.52
C LEU A 116 10.44 -26.72 -7.03
N LEU A 117 10.95 -25.84 -6.15
CA LEU A 117 10.66 -25.86 -4.72
C LEU A 117 9.19 -25.56 -4.42
N GLU A 118 8.61 -24.54 -5.06
CA GLU A 118 7.20 -24.20 -4.93
C GLU A 118 6.32 -25.39 -5.36
N ASN A 119 6.65 -26.04 -6.48
CA ASN A 119 5.95 -27.25 -6.94
C ASN A 119 6.14 -28.45 -6.00
N GLU A 120 7.31 -28.63 -5.40
CA GLU A 120 7.53 -29.71 -4.43
C GLU A 120 6.79 -29.50 -3.12
N VAL A 121 6.73 -28.26 -2.61
CA VAL A 121 5.98 -27.92 -1.40
C VAL A 121 4.49 -28.18 -1.61
N VAL A 122 3.93 -27.76 -2.75
CA VAL A 122 2.53 -28.04 -3.11
C VAL A 122 2.28 -29.54 -3.23
N LYS A 123 3.12 -30.28 -3.98
CA LYS A 123 3.00 -31.74 -4.12
C LYS A 123 3.06 -32.48 -2.78
N ARG A 124 3.92 -32.04 -1.85
CA ARG A 124 4.02 -32.64 -0.51
C ARG A 124 2.78 -32.34 0.33
N ALA A 125 2.25 -31.12 0.25
CA ALA A 125 1.01 -30.74 0.93
C ALA A 125 -0.18 -31.56 0.40
N ASP A 126 -0.33 -31.67 -0.92
CA ASP A 126 -1.39 -32.46 -1.55
C ASP A 126 -1.30 -33.95 -1.17
N LYS A 127 -0.09 -34.51 -1.19
CA LYS A 127 0.13 -35.90 -0.78
C LYS A 127 -0.26 -36.12 0.68
N ARG A 128 0.06 -35.17 1.57
CA ARG A 128 -0.32 -35.26 2.99
C ARG A 128 -1.83 -35.16 3.16
N ALA A 129 -2.49 -34.20 2.50
CA ALA A 129 -3.94 -34.06 2.52
C ALA A 129 -4.64 -35.32 2.01
N ALA A 130 -4.16 -35.91 0.90
CA ALA A 130 -4.70 -37.15 0.36
C ALA A 130 -4.52 -38.35 1.29
N LEU A 131 -3.44 -38.41 2.06
CA LEU A 131 -3.22 -39.46 3.07
C LEU A 131 -4.15 -39.31 4.26
N GLU A 132 -4.31 -38.09 4.79
CA GLU A 132 -5.25 -37.81 5.88
C GLU A 132 -6.68 -38.09 5.45
N GLN A 133 -7.07 -37.73 4.22
CA GLN A 133 -8.38 -38.06 3.69
C GLN A 133 -8.63 -39.57 3.65
N ARG A 134 -7.66 -40.36 3.17
CA ARG A 134 -7.77 -41.83 3.18
C ARG A 134 -7.87 -42.39 4.60
N ARG A 135 -7.20 -41.77 5.57
CA ARG A 135 -7.29 -42.18 6.98
C ARG A 135 -8.67 -41.90 7.53
N ASN A 136 -9.22 -40.71 7.27
CA ASN A 136 -10.57 -40.35 7.67
C ASN A 136 -11.60 -41.29 7.02
N ASP A 137 -11.46 -41.59 5.74
CA ASP A 137 -12.33 -42.54 5.02
C ASP A 137 -12.34 -43.93 5.68
N ARG A 138 -11.17 -44.42 6.12
CA ARG A 138 -11.09 -45.70 6.86
C ARG A 138 -11.78 -45.64 8.22
N LEU A 139 -11.68 -44.51 8.93
CA LEU A 139 -12.35 -44.31 10.21
C LEU A 139 -13.87 -44.24 10.01
N MET A 140 -14.35 -43.49 9.02
CA MET A 140 -15.77 -43.40 8.70
C MET A 140 -16.35 -44.75 8.28
N ALA A 141 -15.61 -45.54 7.48
CA ALA A 141 -15.97 -46.91 7.16
C ALA A 141 -16.10 -47.82 8.40
N ALA A 142 -15.21 -47.66 9.39
CA ALA A 142 -15.28 -48.42 10.64
C ALA A 142 -16.49 -47.98 11.50
N ILE A 143 -16.73 -46.67 11.63
CA ILE A 143 -17.87 -46.11 12.34
C ILE A 143 -19.19 -46.56 11.67
N TRP A 144 -19.25 -46.59 10.34
CA TRP A 144 -20.40 -47.09 9.59
C TRP A 144 -20.74 -48.54 9.95
N ARG A 145 -19.73 -49.41 10.10
CA ARG A 145 -19.96 -50.80 10.53
C ARG A 145 -20.54 -50.88 11.94
N VAL A 146 -20.10 -50.01 12.84
CA VAL A 146 -20.65 -49.93 14.21
C VAL A 146 -22.09 -49.43 14.18
N ASP A 147 -22.39 -48.35 13.44
CA ASP A 147 -23.77 -47.83 13.29
C ASP A 147 -24.70 -48.89 12.70
N ARG A 148 -24.23 -49.67 11.72
CA ARG A 148 -25.00 -50.79 11.13
C ARG A 148 -25.42 -51.85 12.15
N LEU A 149 -24.56 -52.13 13.13
CA LEU A 149 -24.81 -53.12 14.18
C LEU A 149 -25.59 -52.54 15.36
N HIS A 150 -25.37 -51.25 15.65
CA HIS A 150 -25.95 -50.53 16.78
C HIS A 150 -26.70 -49.30 16.27
N ARG A 151 -27.96 -49.51 15.89
CA ARG A 151 -28.90 -48.48 15.44
C ARG A 151 -30.25 -48.58 16.12
N GLU A 152 -31.08 -47.54 15.98
CA GLU A 152 -32.51 -47.57 16.29
C GLU A 152 -33.17 -48.83 15.71
N GLY A 153 -33.92 -49.55 16.54
CA GLY A 153 -34.65 -50.75 16.15
C GLY A 153 -35.87 -50.42 15.29
N GLU A 154 -36.10 -51.21 14.24
CA GLU A 154 -37.21 -51.00 13.31
C GLU A 154 -38.61 -51.13 13.97
N ARG A 155 -38.70 -51.86 15.09
CA ARG A 155 -39.95 -52.08 15.84
C ARG A 155 -40.16 -51.10 16.99
N ASP A 156 -39.07 -50.59 17.58
CA ASP A 156 -39.10 -49.64 18.69
C ASP A 156 -37.92 -48.67 18.54
N PRO A 157 -38.19 -47.40 18.20
CA PRO A 157 -37.16 -46.37 18.05
C PRO A 157 -36.40 -46.06 19.35
N HIS A 158 -36.85 -46.52 20.51
CA HIS A 158 -36.16 -46.31 21.80
C HIS A 158 -35.19 -47.44 22.17
N THR A 159 -35.15 -48.50 21.38
CA THR A 159 -34.33 -49.70 21.62
C THR A 159 -33.33 -49.88 20.48
N CYS A 160 -32.08 -50.17 20.82
CA CYS A 160 -31.02 -50.50 19.88
C CYS A 160 -31.25 -51.90 19.27
N VAL A 161 -30.78 -52.14 18.05
CA VAL A 161 -30.76 -53.47 17.42
C VAL A 161 -30.10 -54.54 18.30
N CYS A 162 -29.16 -54.18 19.17
CA CYS A 162 -28.56 -55.10 20.14
C CYS A 162 -29.48 -55.50 21.33
N GLY A 163 -30.70 -54.97 21.40
CA GLY A 163 -31.70 -55.26 22.44
C GLY A 163 -31.62 -54.39 23.70
N THR A 164 -30.66 -53.46 23.77
CA THR A 164 -30.53 -52.52 24.89
C THR A 164 -31.21 -51.19 24.55
N SER A 165 -31.75 -50.47 25.54
CA SER A 165 -32.28 -49.11 25.28
C SER A 165 -31.19 -48.18 24.73
N LEU A 166 -31.54 -47.26 23.84
CA LEU A 166 -30.56 -46.33 23.24
C LEU A 166 -29.83 -45.48 24.28
N ALA A 167 -30.51 -45.16 25.39
CA ALA A 167 -29.91 -44.45 26.52
C ALA A 167 -28.87 -45.26 27.31
N ARG A 168 -28.73 -46.57 27.05
CA ARG A 168 -27.80 -47.48 27.74
C ARG A 168 -26.84 -48.23 26.81
N CYS A 169 -27.04 -48.16 25.49
CA CYS A 169 -26.11 -48.74 24.52
C CYS A 169 -24.89 -47.83 24.36
N ALA A 170 -23.73 -48.29 24.83
CA ALA A 170 -22.49 -47.50 24.81
C ALA A 170 -22.02 -47.22 23.37
N GLU A 171 -22.16 -48.19 22.47
CA GLU A 171 -21.77 -48.07 21.07
C GLU A 171 -22.64 -47.05 20.33
N TRP A 172 -23.96 -47.06 20.59
CA TRP A 172 -24.87 -46.05 20.06
C TRP A 172 -24.49 -44.64 20.53
N GLN A 173 -24.28 -44.47 21.84
CA GLN A 173 -23.91 -43.19 22.42
C GLN A 173 -22.57 -42.66 21.89
N ALA A 174 -21.63 -43.54 21.54
CA ALA A 174 -20.36 -43.17 20.96
C ALA A 174 -20.47 -42.71 19.50
N VAL A 175 -21.40 -43.29 18.72
CA VAL A 175 -21.61 -42.97 17.30
C VAL A 175 -22.54 -41.77 17.10
N GLU A 176 -23.55 -41.60 17.96
CA GLU A 176 -24.60 -40.59 17.81
C GLU A 176 -24.07 -39.17 17.53
N PRO A 177 -23.03 -38.65 18.22
CA PRO A 177 -22.52 -37.30 17.97
C PRO A 177 -21.95 -37.08 16.56
N VAL A 178 -21.47 -38.14 15.90
CA VAL A 178 -20.85 -38.08 14.57
C VAL A 178 -21.76 -38.63 13.46
N ARG A 179 -22.99 -39.01 13.80
CA ARG A 179 -23.89 -39.74 12.91
C ARG A 179 -24.36 -38.91 11.71
N GLN A 180 -24.53 -37.60 11.86
CA GLN A 180 -24.84 -36.73 10.72
C GLN A 180 -23.65 -36.67 9.74
N ALA A 181 -22.44 -36.48 10.24
CA ALA A 181 -21.23 -36.49 9.41
C ALA A 181 -21.02 -37.84 8.71
N LEU A 182 -21.41 -38.95 9.36
CA LEU A 182 -21.42 -40.28 8.78
C LEU A 182 -22.38 -40.41 7.61
N ARG A 183 -23.61 -39.92 7.76
CA ARG A 183 -24.63 -39.91 6.69
C ARG A 183 -24.19 -39.05 5.50
N ASP A 184 -23.60 -37.88 5.75
CA ASP A 184 -23.12 -36.99 4.70
C ASP A 184 -21.94 -37.64 3.92
N TRP A 185 -21.03 -38.29 4.65
CA TRP A 185 -19.93 -39.06 4.05
C TRP A 185 -20.45 -40.25 3.23
N GLU A 186 -21.44 -40.99 3.73
CA GLU A 186 -22.05 -42.12 3.03
C GLU A 186 -22.75 -41.66 1.75
N ALA A 187 -23.57 -40.61 1.83
CA ALA A 187 -24.27 -40.03 0.67
C ALA A 187 -23.30 -39.56 -0.42
N LYS A 188 -22.21 -38.89 -0.05
CA LYS A 188 -21.15 -38.48 -0.98
C LYS A 188 -20.52 -39.69 -1.66
N ASN A 189 -20.19 -40.74 -0.91
CA ASN A 189 -19.54 -41.91 -1.48
C ASN A 189 -20.48 -42.79 -2.30
N LEU A 190 -21.78 -42.81 -1.99
CA LEU A 190 -22.81 -43.41 -2.83
C LEU A 190 -22.97 -42.66 -4.16
N GLN A 191 -22.84 -41.34 -4.16
CA GLN A 191 -22.79 -40.58 -5.42
C GLN A 191 -21.55 -40.96 -6.25
N LEU A 192 -20.37 -41.00 -5.62
CA LEU A 192 -19.13 -41.42 -6.30
C LEU A 192 -19.24 -42.84 -6.88
N LEU A 193 -19.86 -43.78 -6.15
CA LEU A 193 -20.13 -45.14 -6.62
C LEU A 193 -21.04 -45.12 -7.87
N ARG A 194 -22.14 -44.35 -7.84
CA ARG A 194 -23.06 -44.22 -8.97
C ARG A 194 -22.40 -43.61 -10.21
N ASP A 195 -21.47 -42.68 -10.00
CA ASP A 195 -20.73 -42.01 -11.07
C ASP A 195 -19.54 -42.85 -11.59
N GLY A 196 -19.36 -44.08 -11.08
CA GLY A 196 -18.24 -44.96 -11.45
C GLY A 196 -16.87 -44.42 -11.01
N GLN A 197 -16.85 -43.49 -10.05
CA GLN A 197 -15.64 -42.89 -9.50
C GLN A 197 -15.14 -43.68 -8.29
N ARG A 198 -13.88 -43.41 -7.90
CA ARG A 198 -13.29 -44.01 -6.71
C ARG A 198 -14.04 -43.53 -5.46
N HIS A 199 -14.70 -44.45 -4.76
CA HIS A 199 -15.40 -44.23 -3.50
C HIS A 199 -14.67 -44.87 -2.31
N ALA A 200 -15.12 -44.56 -1.10
CA ALA A 200 -14.59 -45.07 0.17
C ALA A 200 -15.55 -45.98 0.94
N LEU A 201 -16.71 -46.33 0.37
CA LEU A 201 -17.65 -47.28 1.00
C LEU A 201 -16.98 -48.64 1.28
N PRO A 202 -17.30 -49.30 2.40
CA PRO A 202 -16.86 -50.66 2.69
C PRO A 202 -17.33 -51.68 1.65
N ASP A 203 -16.57 -52.77 1.45
CA ASP A 203 -16.95 -53.85 0.53
C ASP A 203 -18.25 -54.56 0.93
N ASP A 204 -18.57 -54.56 2.24
CA ASP A 204 -19.79 -55.10 2.83
C ASP A 204 -20.99 -54.14 2.76
N HIS A 205 -20.82 -52.97 2.16
CA HIS A 205 -21.91 -52.01 1.98
C HIS A 205 -22.96 -52.55 0.99
N PRO A 206 -24.28 -52.51 1.31
CA PRO A 206 -25.33 -53.07 0.46
C PRO A 206 -25.27 -52.62 -1.00
N ASP A 207 -25.05 -51.34 -1.25
CA ASP A 207 -24.96 -50.80 -2.62
C ASP A 207 -23.65 -51.16 -3.34
N VAL A 208 -22.55 -51.38 -2.61
CA VAL A 208 -21.30 -51.90 -3.19
C VAL A 208 -21.49 -53.37 -3.59
N VAL A 209 -22.11 -54.18 -2.72
CA VAL A 209 -22.43 -55.58 -3.01
C VAL A 209 -23.38 -55.71 -4.20
N ARG A 210 -24.37 -54.81 -4.33
CA ARG A 210 -25.30 -54.78 -5.47
C ARG A 210 -24.64 -54.29 -6.77
N ALA A 211 -23.70 -53.36 -6.69
CA ALA A 211 -22.98 -52.82 -7.83
C ALA A 211 -21.83 -53.72 -8.31
N ALA A 212 -21.32 -54.62 -7.46
CA ALA A 212 -20.31 -55.59 -7.85
C ALA A 212 -20.88 -56.53 -8.93
N PRO A 213 -20.21 -56.67 -10.10
CA PRO A 213 -20.66 -57.63 -11.12
C PRO A 213 -20.65 -59.03 -10.50
N SER A 214 -21.74 -59.78 -10.68
CA SER A 214 -21.82 -61.16 -10.23
C SER A 214 -20.69 -61.95 -10.88
N ARG A 215 -19.66 -62.29 -10.09
CA ARG A 215 -18.61 -63.21 -10.52
C ARG A 215 -19.27 -64.59 -10.64
N ARG A 216 -19.67 -64.94 -11.86
CA ARG A 216 -19.79 -66.32 -12.31
C ARG A 216 -18.45 -66.79 -12.86
#